data_AF-A0A3B8J003-F1
#
_entry.id   AF-A0A3B8J003-F1
#
_cell.length_a   1.000
_cell.length_b   1.000
_cell.length_c   1.000
_cell.angle_alpha   90.00
_cell.angle_beta   90.00
_cell.angle_gamma   90.00
#
_symmetry.space_group_name_H-M   'P 1'
#
loop_
_entity.id
_entity.type
_entity.pdbx_description
1 polymer ?
#
loop_
_entity_poly.entity_id
_entity_poly.type
_entity_poly.pdbx_seq_one_letter_code
_entity_poly.pdbx_strand_id
1 'polypeptide(L)'
;MNDFKPQTLRSDTQYKRIYYLDWLRVMAFGLLFLFHSWRPFDHMEWHLKNAEQSTFFDVLTIFAHGWRMYLIFFVSGAGTWLALRSRKRAFLRDRVKRLLVPYLFGILIIIPPQRFYEWIQFQGFEGSYLEFLTLYPAWQLGNTMGTSLLLWFGHLGTHLWFLPFLFVMTLISLPLLRRIQQGKVDLAWLQYIMDRKFGVFALILPLFLFRLLLKPVFSAYTDWADFLIYLCPFLYGFVFMQHPGLLEIIKKRTWLLLNAGVVSSITFLYLVAQGDHIMLAYLFPSYSLLHLGLSVLAATISVSWVLFFVGLFARTLDFNHRLLVPANISILPIYVLHQTLIIVFGYYIVILPMNLYLKFLLVVFTALPASLLLYHVIRTNNLIRFLFGLKRLSRSPKENTV
;
A
#
# COMPACT_ATOMS: atom_id res chain seq x y z
N MET A 1 -13.54 60.02 20.98
CA MET A 1 -12.55 59.63 19.94
C MET A 1 -11.42 58.92 20.67
N ASN A 2 -11.43 57.59 20.67
CA ASN A 2 -10.29 56.76 21.10
C ASN A 2 -10.44 55.39 20.44
N ASP A 3 -9.41 55.04 19.69
CA ASP A 3 -9.35 54.00 18.67
C ASP A 3 -9.62 52.58 19.18
N PHE A 4 -10.65 51.95 18.62
CA PHE A 4 -10.80 50.50 18.63
C PHE A 4 -9.85 49.92 17.58
N LYS A 5 -8.67 49.45 18.01
CA LYS A 5 -7.80 48.61 17.16
C LYS A 5 -8.38 47.20 17.11
N PRO A 6 -8.82 46.68 15.94
CA PRO A 6 -9.22 45.28 15.84
C PRO A 6 -7.99 44.39 16.00
N GLN A 7 -7.99 43.59 17.06
CA GLN A 7 -7.03 42.49 17.24
C GLN A 7 -7.21 41.54 16.05
N THR A 8 -6.22 41.51 15.18
CA THR A 8 -6.10 40.53 14.11
C THR A 8 -5.87 39.16 14.75
N LEU A 9 -6.94 38.39 14.89
CA LEU A 9 -6.88 36.97 15.20
C LEU A 9 -6.12 36.26 14.07
N ARG A 10 -4.80 36.12 14.23
CA ARG A 10 -4.01 35.16 13.46
C ARG A 10 -4.54 33.77 13.81
N SER A 11 -5.34 33.21 12.92
CA SER A 11 -5.81 31.83 13.00
C SER A 11 -4.68 30.87 12.63
N ASP A 12 -3.68 30.74 13.52
CA ASP A 12 -2.80 29.58 13.55
C ASP A 12 -3.63 28.37 14.01
N THR A 13 -4.46 27.86 13.09
CA THR A 13 -5.11 26.56 13.26
C THR A 13 -4.05 25.47 13.08
N GLN A 14 -3.27 25.24 14.13
CA GLN A 14 -2.43 24.06 14.27
C GLN A 14 -3.35 22.84 14.25
N TYR A 15 -3.54 22.26 13.05
CA TYR A 15 -4.44 21.14 12.86
C TYR A 15 -4.07 19.99 13.80
N LYS A 16 -5.04 19.55 14.60
CA LYS A 16 -4.91 18.39 15.47
C LYS A 16 -4.52 17.17 14.62
N ARG A 17 -3.44 16.51 15.01
CA ARG A 17 -2.97 15.27 14.36
C ARG A 17 -4.07 14.20 14.45
N ILE A 18 -4.29 13.49 13.34
CA ILE A 18 -5.32 12.46 13.25
C ILE A 18 -4.66 11.12 13.55
N TYR A 19 -4.74 10.69 14.82
CA TYR A 19 -3.95 9.58 15.33
C TYR A 19 -4.40 8.24 14.76
N TYR A 20 -5.71 8.04 14.59
CA TYR A 20 -6.21 6.76 14.05
C TYR A 20 -5.68 6.46 12.65
N LEU A 21 -5.51 7.48 11.79
CA LEU A 21 -4.94 7.30 10.44
C LEU A 21 -3.45 6.92 10.49
N ASP A 22 -2.73 7.47 11.46
CA ASP A 22 -1.33 7.16 11.67
C ASP A 22 -1.14 5.73 12.19
N TRP A 23 -2.03 5.26 13.08
CA TRP A 23 -2.06 3.85 13.48
C TRP A 23 -2.45 2.95 12.31
N LEU A 24 -3.45 3.35 11.52
CA LEU A 24 -3.93 2.58 10.38
C LEU A 24 -2.83 2.39 9.32
N ARG A 25 -2.02 3.43 9.09
CA ARG A 25 -0.82 3.34 8.23
C ARG A 25 0.22 2.38 8.78
N VAL A 26 0.57 2.50 10.07
CA VAL A 26 1.55 1.62 10.72
C VAL A 26 1.09 0.17 10.61
N MET A 27 -0.18 -0.12 10.87
CA MET A 27 -0.74 -1.46 10.74
C MET A 27 -0.75 -1.94 9.28
N ALA A 28 -1.19 -1.11 8.32
CA ALA A 28 -1.27 -1.52 6.91
C ALA A 28 0.10 -1.90 6.32
N PHE A 29 1.14 -1.12 6.63
CA PHE A 29 2.51 -1.42 6.18
C PHE A 29 3.19 -2.50 7.05
N GLY A 30 2.85 -2.62 8.33
CA GLY A 30 3.29 -3.74 9.17
C GLY A 30 2.75 -5.09 8.70
N LEU A 31 1.47 -5.13 8.32
CA LEU A 31 0.85 -6.31 7.71
C LEU A 31 1.48 -6.63 6.34
N LEU A 32 1.85 -5.62 5.56
CA LEU A 32 2.58 -5.82 4.29
C LEU A 32 3.94 -6.49 4.52
N PHE A 33 4.68 -6.06 5.55
CA PHE A 33 5.94 -6.70 5.94
C PHE A 33 5.73 -8.18 6.26
N LEU A 34 4.75 -8.48 7.13
CA LEU A 34 4.44 -9.87 7.49
C LEU A 34 3.99 -10.67 6.27
N PHE A 35 3.16 -10.09 5.41
CA PHE A 35 2.69 -10.72 4.17
C PHE A 35 3.87 -11.23 3.36
N HIS A 36 4.84 -10.38 3.05
CA HIS A 36 6.01 -10.80 2.28
C HIS A 36 6.90 -11.81 3.03
N SER A 37 6.91 -11.79 4.36
CA SER A 37 7.71 -12.71 5.18
C SER A 37 7.20 -14.15 5.13
N TRP A 38 5.90 -14.38 4.91
CA TRP A 38 5.35 -15.74 4.78
C TRP A 38 5.26 -16.24 3.34
N ARG A 39 5.42 -15.37 2.33
CA ARG A 39 5.40 -15.75 0.90
C ARG A 39 6.36 -16.89 0.52
N PRO A 40 7.55 -17.06 1.16
CA PRO A 40 8.39 -18.22 0.88
C PRO A 40 7.73 -19.58 1.19
N PHE A 41 6.66 -19.61 1.99
CA PHE A 41 6.06 -20.82 2.53
C PHE A 41 4.64 -21.12 2.02
N ASP A 42 4.08 -20.27 1.16
CA ASP A 42 2.83 -20.57 0.44
C ASP A 42 3.10 -21.22 -0.93
N HIS A 43 2.07 -21.67 -1.64
CA HIS A 43 2.24 -22.36 -2.94
C HIS A 43 2.24 -21.43 -4.15
N MET A 44 1.90 -20.15 -3.99
CA MET A 44 1.75 -19.21 -5.12
C MET A 44 3.10 -18.64 -5.57
N GLU A 45 3.27 -18.34 -6.85
CA GLU A 45 4.52 -17.80 -7.40
C GLU A 45 5.10 -16.63 -6.60
N TRP A 46 6.40 -16.70 -6.32
CA TRP A 46 7.13 -15.68 -5.57
C TRP A 46 8.63 -15.73 -5.83
N HIS A 47 9.34 -14.67 -5.44
CA HIS A 47 10.78 -14.48 -5.64
C HIS A 47 11.68 -15.50 -4.93
N LEU A 48 11.14 -16.23 -3.94
CA LEU A 48 11.87 -17.22 -3.16
C LEU A 48 10.86 -18.24 -2.62
N LYS A 49 11.22 -19.53 -2.60
CA LYS A 49 10.41 -20.61 -2.00
C LYS A 49 11.21 -21.52 -1.07
N ASN A 50 10.56 -21.95 0.01
CA ASN A 50 11.00 -23.08 0.82
C ASN A 50 10.64 -24.40 0.12
N ALA A 51 11.36 -25.48 0.39
CA ALA A 51 11.10 -26.80 -0.21
C ALA A 51 9.69 -27.33 0.14
N GLU A 52 9.27 -27.15 1.39
CA GLU A 52 7.91 -27.45 1.85
C GLU A 52 7.06 -26.17 1.86
N GLN A 53 5.81 -26.26 1.43
CA GLN A 53 4.84 -25.16 1.51
C GLN A 53 3.61 -25.57 2.34
N SER A 54 2.78 -24.60 2.75
CA SER A 54 1.65 -24.82 3.65
C SER A 54 0.39 -24.11 3.18
N THR A 55 -0.72 -24.84 3.19
CA THR A 55 -2.07 -24.31 2.91
C THR A 55 -2.51 -23.25 3.92
N PHE A 56 -1.96 -23.28 5.14
CA PHE A 56 -2.16 -22.21 6.11
C PHE A 56 -1.66 -20.86 5.55
N PHE A 57 -0.48 -20.85 4.94
CA PHE A 57 0.07 -19.63 4.34
C PHE A 57 -0.65 -19.24 3.05
N ASP A 58 -1.21 -20.20 2.30
CA ASP A 58 -2.11 -19.87 1.18
C ASP A 58 -3.34 -19.09 1.65
N VAL A 59 -4.03 -19.59 2.69
CA VAL A 59 -5.22 -18.92 3.25
C VAL A 59 -4.88 -17.51 3.72
N LEU A 60 -3.75 -17.34 4.43
CA LEU A 60 -3.28 -16.01 4.86
C LEU A 60 -3.00 -15.10 3.67
N THR A 61 -2.36 -15.62 2.63
CA THR A 61 -2.08 -14.85 1.42
C THR A 61 -3.36 -14.43 0.71
N ILE A 62 -4.28 -15.36 0.43
CA ILE A 62 -5.53 -15.08 -0.30
C ILE A 62 -6.34 -14.04 0.48
N PHE A 63 -6.49 -14.24 1.79
CA PHE A 63 -7.20 -13.33 2.67
C PHE A 63 -6.57 -11.93 2.67
N ALA A 64 -5.26 -11.83 2.94
CA ALA A 64 -4.58 -10.55 3.04
C ALA A 64 -4.50 -9.82 1.68
N HIS A 65 -4.35 -10.54 0.57
CA HIS A 65 -4.31 -9.96 -0.77
C HIS A 65 -5.65 -9.29 -1.15
N GLY A 66 -6.77 -9.85 -0.67
CA GLY A 66 -8.12 -9.34 -0.99
C GLY A 66 -8.41 -7.90 -0.55
N TRP A 67 -7.66 -7.34 0.41
CA TRP A 67 -7.96 -6.00 0.94
C TRP A 67 -6.76 -5.14 1.33
N ARG A 68 -5.58 -5.72 1.62
CA ARG A 68 -4.43 -4.96 2.16
C ARG A 68 -3.99 -3.80 1.27
N MET A 69 -3.86 -4.02 -0.04
CA MET A 69 -3.46 -2.95 -0.96
C MET A 69 -4.50 -1.84 -1.04
N TYR A 70 -5.79 -2.18 -1.01
CA TYR A 70 -6.88 -1.21 -0.98
C TYR A 70 -6.79 -0.31 0.27
N LEU A 71 -6.43 -0.89 1.41
CA LEU A 71 -6.21 -0.11 2.64
C LEU A 71 -5.02 0.86 2.50
N ILE A 72 -3.90 0.41 1.92
CA ILE A 72 -2.72 1.24 1.69
C ILE A 72 -3.06 2.41 0.74
N PHE A 73 -3.82 2.18 -0.32
CA PHE A 73 -4.29 3.23 -1.22
C PHE A 73 -5.25 4.20 -0.51
N PHE A 74 -6.17 3.70 0.32
CA PHE A 74 -7.07 4.53 1.13
C PHE A 74 -6.30 5.48 2.06
N VAL A 75 -5.38 4.97 2.88
CA VAL A 75 -4.59 5.81 3.80
C VAL A 75 -3.66 6.79 3.07
N SER A 76 -3.28 6.44 1.84
CA SER A 76 -2.49 7.31 0.95
C SER A 76 -3.32 8.43 0.35
N GLY A 77 -4.58 8.16 -0.01
CA GLY A 77 -5.57 9.18 -0.37
C GLY A 77 -5.80 10.20 0.75
N ALA A 78 -6.04 9.71 1.97
CA ALA A 78 -6.18 10.56 3.15
C ALA A 78 -4.91 11.39 3.42
N GLY A 79 -3.73 10.78 3.26
CA GLY A 79 -2.43 11.48 3.35
C GLY A 79 -2.23 12.52 2.26
N THR A 80 -2.79 12.29 1.08
CA THR A 80 -2.76 13.22 -0.05
C THR A 80 -3.59 14.46 0.21
N TRP A 81 -4.77 14.32 0.83
CA TRP A 81 -5.55 15.48 1.26
C TRP A 81 -4.77 16.39 2.22
N LEU A 82 -4.14 15.80 3.24
CA LEU A 82 -3.34 16.52 4.24
C LEU A 82 -2.13 17.24 3.61
N ALA A 83 -1.43 16.56 2.70
CA ALA A 83 -0.27 17.12 2.02
C ALA A 83 -0.64 18.23 1.02
N LEU A 84 -1.74 18.07 0.27
CA LEU A 84 -2.20 19.06 -0.70
C LEU A 84 -2.59 20.38 -0.01
N ARG A 85 -3.25 20.27 1.16
CA ARG A 85 -3.67 21.43 1.94
C ARG A 85 -2.48 22.21 2.50
N SER A 86 -1.48 21.50 3.01
CA SER A 86 -0.32 22.10 3.72
C SER A 86 0.77 22.63 2.79
N ARG A 87 0.90 22.12 1.56
CA ARG A 87 2.07 22.38 0.69
C ARG A 87 1.69 22.77 -0.74
N LYS A 88 0.62 23.53 -0.96
CA LYS A 88 0.02 23.83 -2.28
C LYS A 88 1.02 24.09 -3.43
N ARG A 89 1.96 25.03 -3.26
CA ARG A 89 2.94 25.42 -4.32
C ARG A 89 4.05 24.37 -4.53
N ALA A 90 4.43 23.64 -3.49
CA ALA A 90 5.50 22.66 -3.53
C ALA A 90 4.98 21.21 -3.66
N PHE A 91 3.67 21.00 -3.71
CA PHE A 91 3.05 19.69 -3.57
C PHE A 91 3.57 18.68 -4.59
N LEU A 92 3.58 19.03 -5.88
CA LEU A 92 4.08 18.13 -6.93
C LEU A 92 5.58 17.84 -6.76
N ARG A 93 6.39 18.84 -6.42
CA ARG A 93 7.82 18.66 -6.15
C ARG A 93 8.05 17.73 -4.96
N ASP A 94 7.30 17.91 -3.88
CA ASP A 94 7.36 17.06 -2.69
C ASP A 94 6.91 15.62 -3.02
N ARG A 95 5.95 15.45 -3.94
CA ARG A 95 5.49 14.14 -4.44
C ARG A 95 6.55 13.43 -5.29
N VAL A 96 7.16 14.12 -6.24
CA VAL A 96 8.26 13.58 -7.06
C VAL A 96 9.38 13.08 -6.17
N LYS A 97 9.85 13.92 -5.24
CA LYS A 97 10.95 13.57 -4.32
C LYS A 97 10.62 12.41 -3.39
N ARG A 98 9.35 12.28 -2.98
CA ARG A 98 8.93 11.25 -2.03
C ARG A 98 8.61 9.91 -2.68
N LEU A 99 8.20 9.90 -3.95
CA LEU A 99 7.74 8.69 -4.63
C LEU A 99 8.72 8.21 -5.71
N LEU A 100 9.13 9.09 -6.61
CA LEU A 100 9.97 8.69 -7.75
C LEU A 100 11.45 8.51 -7.37
N VAL A 101 11.98 9.33 -6.46
CA VAL A 101 13.38 9.18 -6.03
C VAL A 101 13.62 7.83 -5.34
N PRO A 102 12.81 7.40 -4.35
CA PRO A 102 12.99 6.06 -3.75
C PRO A 102 12.70 4.92 -4.71
N TYR A 103 11.78 5.12 -5.66
CA TYR A 103 11.50 4.12 -6.69
C TYR A 103 12.71 3.88 -7.60
N LEU A 104 13.30 4.95 -8.16
CA LEU A 104 14.48 4.86 -9.02
C LEU A 104 15.70 4.34 -8.26
N PHE A 105 15.93 4.82 -7.03
CA PHE A 105 16.97 4.29 -6.17
C PHE A 105 16.75 2.79 -5.87
N GLY A 106 15.50 2.40 -5.65
CA GLY A 106 15.10 1.03 -5.43
C GLY A 106 15.43 0.11 -6.61
N ILE A 107 15.09 0.52 -7.84
CA ILE A 107 15.42 -0.22 -9.07
C ILE A 107 16.93 -0.46 -9.20
N LEU A 108 17.73 0.57 -8.91
CA LEU A 108 19.17 0.53 -9.16
C LEU A 108 19.95 -0.21 -8.07
N ILE A 109 19.52 -0.11 -6.80
CA ILE A 109 20.34 -0.54 -5.65
C ILE A 109 19.63 -1.55 -4.76
N ILE A 110 18.33 -1.39 -4.51
CA ILE A 110 17.63 -2.20 -3.50
C ILE A 110 17.07 -3.50 -4.09
N ILE A 111 16.55 -3.47 -5.31
CA ILE A 111 15.94 -4.63 -5.98
C ILE A 111 16.96 -5.64 -6.52
N PRO A 112 18.13 -5.26 -7.06
CA PRO A 112 19.05 -6.24 -7.63
C PRO A 112 19.47 -7.38 -6.67
N PRO A 113 19.76 -7.14 -5.37
CA PRO A 113 20.04 -8.22 -4.43
C PRO A 113 18.95 -9.28 -4.31
N GLN A 114 17.66 -8.90 -4.29
CA GLN A 114 16.59 -9.92 -4.25
C GLN A 114 16.46 -10.70 -5.56
N ARG A 115 16.68 -10.04 -6.71
CA ARG A 115 16.63 -10.69 -8.03
C ARG A 115 17.80 -11.64 -8.23
N PHE A 116 18.95 -11.34 -7.65
CA PHE A 116 20.10 -12.24 -7.63
C PHE A 116 19.78 -13.58 -6.96
N TYR A 117 19.19 -13.57 -5.76
CA TYR A 117 18.79 -14.82 -5.09
C TYR A 117 17.65 -15.55 -5.80
N GLU A 118 16.74 -14.83 -6.46
CA GLU A 118 15.72 -15.42 -7.32
C GLU A 118 16.34 -16.15 -8.52
N TRP A 119 17.37 -15.58 -9.15
CA TRP A 119 18.11 -16.21 -10.25
C TRP A 119 18.86 -17.46 -9.80
N ILE A 120 19.50 -17.41 -8.63
CA ILE A 120 20.16 -18.60 -8.08
C ILE A 120 19.15 -19.72 -7.87
N GLN A 121 17.98 -19.42 -7.28
CA GLN A 121 17.01 -20.46 -6.95
C GLN A 121 16.24 -21.01 -8.17
N PHE A 122 15.84 -20.15 -9.11
CA PHE A 122 14.91 -20.54 -10.18
C PHE A 122 15.52 -20.57 -11.58
N GLN A 123 16.70 -19.97 -11.77
CA GLN A 123 17.35 -19.89 -13.09
C GLN A 123 18.70 -20.65 -13.13
N GLY A 124 19.09 -21.29 -12.03
CA GLY A 124 20.36 -22.03 -11.96
C GLY A 124 21.59 -21.14 -12.13
N PHE A 125 21.51 -19.87 -11.74
CA PHE A 125 22.65 -18.95 -11.86
C PHE A 125 23.74 -19.28 -10.82
N GLU A 126 24.95 -19.60 -11.28
CA GLU A 126 26.10 -19.97 -10.44
C GLU A 126 27.17 -18.87 -10.32
N GLY A 127 26.99 -17.76 -11.04
CA GLY A 127 27.96 -16.67 -11.10
C GLY A 127 28.01 -15.77 -9.86
N SER A 128 28.99 -14.88 -9.83
CA SER A 128 29.14 -13.89 -8.76
C SER A 128 28.06 -12.79 -8.83
N TYR A 129 27.83 -12.07 -7.72
CA TYR A 129 26.90 -10.93 -7.73
C TYR A 129 27.32 -9.83 -8.73
N LEU A 130 28.63 -9.64 -8.94
CA LEU A 130 29.13 -8.66 -9.92
C LEU A 130 28.82 -9.10 -11.35
N GLU A 131 29.02 -10.38 -11.67
CA GLU A 131 28.60 -10.94 -12.97
C GLU A 131 27.10 -10.76 -13.17
N PHE A 132 26.28 -11.08 -12.16
CA PHE A 132 24.84 -10.83 -12.20
C PHE A 132 24.52 -9.38 -12.53
N LEU A 133 25.17 -8.40 -11.89
CA LEU A 133 24.93 -6.98 -12.16
C LEU A 133 25.29 -6.55 -13.59
N THR A 134 26.23 -7.23 -14.25
CA THR A 134 26.54 -6.95 -15.67
C THR A 134 25.45 -7.48 -16.62
N LEU A 135 24.79 -8.58 -16.26
CA LEU A 135 23.77 -9.25 -17.08
C LEU A 135 22.34 -8.73 -16.80
N TYR A 136 22.07 -8.37 -15.55
CA TYR A 136 20.75 -8.05 -15.04
C TYR A 136 20.04 -6.91 -15.78
N PRO A 137 20.67 -5.76 -16.11
CA PRO A 137 20.00 -4.69 -16.83
C PRO A 137 19.50 -5.10 -18.22
N ALA A 138 20.32 -5.84 -18.98
CA ALA A 138 19.95 -6.32 -20.31
C ALA A 138 18.80 -7.33 -20.22
N TRP A 139 18.84 -8.24 -19.26
CA TRP A 139 17.75 -9.18 -19.02
C TRP A 139 16.44 -8.46 -18.62
N GLN A 140 16.53 -7.48 -17.72
CA GLN A 140 15.38 -6.75 -17.24
C GLN A 140 14.69 -5.98 -18.39
N LEU A 141 15.47 -5.38 -19.29
CA LEU A 141 14.97 -4.61 -20.44
C LEU A 141 14.59 -5.48 -21.65
N GLY A 142 15.12 -6.71 -21.73
CA GLY A 142 14.78 -7.67 -22.80
C GLY A 142 13.37 -8.26 -22.67
N ASN A 143 12.77 -8.22 -21.47
CA ASN A 143 11.39 -8.63 -21.25
C ASN A 143 10.41 -7.58 -21.84
N THR A 144 9.49 -8.00 -22.71
CA THR A 144 8.54 -7.08 -23.35
C THR A 144 7.29 -6.86 -22.48
N MET A 145 7.25 -5.76 -21.73
CA MET A 145 6.03 -5.33 -21.02
C MET A 145 5.02 -4.60 -21.94
N GLY A 146 5.18 -4.75 -23.26
CA GLY A 146 4.47 -3.98 -24.28
C GLY A 146 4.65 -2.48 -24.10
N THR A 147 3.61 -1.72 -24.46
CA THR A 147 3.54 -0.27 -24.34
C THR A 147 2.95 0.20 -23.00
N SER A 148 2.55 -0.71 -22.11
CA SER A 148 1.94 -0.34 -20.82
C SER A 148 3.00 0.17 -19.86
N LEU A 149 3.01 1.48 -19.62
CA LEU A 149 3.88 2.11 -18.63
C LEU A 149 3.67 1.54 -17.21
N LEU A 150 2.45 1.13 -16.88
CA LEU A 150 2.12 0.57 -15.57
C LEU A 150 2.75 -0.81 -15.37
N LEU A 151 2.74 -1.66 -16.41
CA LEU A 151 3.44 -2.95 -16.38
C LEU A 151 4.96 -2.75 -16.25
N TRP A 152 5.53 -1.79 -16.97
CA TRP A 152 6.93 -1.41 -16.78
C TRP A 152 7.23 -0.98 -15.34
N PHE A 153 6.33 -0.23 -14.71
CA PHE A 153 6.50 0.14 -13.30
C PHE A 153 6.50 -1.07 -12.36
N GLY A 154 5.60 -2.02 -12.60
CA GLY A 154 5.51 -3.30 -11.90
C GLY A 154 6.78 -4.14 -12.06
N HIS A 155 7.18 -4.38 -13.30
CA HIS A 155 8.32 -5.21 -13.67
C HIS A 155 9.63 -4.70 -13.08
N LEU A 156 9.97 -3.43 -13.32
CA LEU A 156 11.20 -2.81 -12.80
C LEU A 156 11.13 -2.61 -11.28
N GLY A 157 9.97 -2.20 -10.77
CA GLY A 157 9.77 -1.83 -9.38
C GLY A 157 9.63 -3.02 -8.44
N THR A 158 9.24 -4.19 -8.93
CA THR A 158 8.79 -5.31 -8.10
C THR A 158 7.82 -4.78 -7.03
N HIS A 159 8.06 -5.02 -5.74
CA HIS A 159 7.26 -4.50 -4.62
C HIS A 159 7.13 -2.98 -4.51
N LEU A 160 7.99 -2.21 -5.19
CA LEU A 160 7.97 -0.74 -5.20
C LEU A 160 6.99 -0.14 -6.21
N TRP A 161 6.30 -0.96 -7.02
CA TRP A 161 5.32 -0.54 -8.03
C TRP A 161 4.27 0.45 -7.50
N PHE A 162 3.92 0.32 -6.22
CA PHE A 162 2.96 1.19 -5.55
C PHE A 162 3.37 2.68 -5.56
N LEU A 163 4.68 3.00 -5.52
CA LEU A 163 5.16 4.39 -5.51
C LEU A 163 4.85 5.16 -6.81
N PRO A 164 5.25 4.69 -8.01
CA PRO A 164 4.89 5.36 -9.26
C PRO A 164 3.39 5.27 -9.54
N PHE A 165 2.70 4.20 -9.14
CA PHE A 165 1.23 4.14 -9.20
C PHE A 165 0.59 5.30 -8.44
N LEU A 166 0.98 5.48 -7.18
CA LEU A 166 0.47 6.57 -6.35
C LEU A 166 0.83 7.95 -6.94
N PHE A 167 2.00 8.07 -7.56
CA PHE A 167 2.41 9.30 -8.25
C PHE A 167 1.50 9.61 -9.44
N VAL A 168 1.28 8.66 -10.33
CA VAL A 168 0.43 8.81 -11.52
C VAL A 168 -1.03 9.04 -11.12
N MET A 169 -1.56 8.28 -10.15
CA MET A 169 -2.90 8.52 -9.59
C MET A 169 -3.02 9.94 -9.04
N THR A 170 -2.03 10.41 -8.28
CA THR A 170 -2.04 11.76 -7.73
C THR A 170 -2.02 12.82 -8.83
N LEU A 171 -1.25 12.61 -9.90
CA LEU A 171 -1.13 13.54 -11.01
C LEU A 171 -2.43 13.64 -11.82
N ILE A 172 -2.96 12.49 -12.24
CA ILE A 172 -4.19 12.41 -13.07
C ILE A 172 -5.40 12.92 -12.28
N SER A 173 -5.50 12.58 -10.98
CA SER A 173 -6.62 13.04 -10.16
C SER A 173 -6.48 14.47 -9.65
N LEU A 174 -5.30 15.11 -9.78
CA LEU A 174 -5.03 16.42 -9.16
C LEU A 174 -6.08 17.50 -9.44
N PRO A 175 -6.60 17.67 -10.68
CA PRO A 175 -7.64 18.65 -10.96
C PRO A 175 -8.90 18.41 -10.11
N LEU A 176 -9.35 17.14 -10.03
CA LEU A 176 -10.48 16.72 -9.22
C LEU A 176 -10.19 16.91 -7.72
N LEU A 177 -9.04 16.45 -7.23
CA LEU A 177 -8.64 16.59 -5.82
C LEU A 177 -8.66 18.05 -5.36
N ARG A 178 -8.21 18.98 -6.21
CA ARG A 178 -8.27 20.42 -5.94
C ARG A 178 -9.70 20.93 -5.88
N ARG A 179 -10.58 20.51 -6.79
CA ARG A 179 -12.01 20.90 -6.78
C ARG A 179 -12.71 20.39 -5.52
N ILE A 180 -12.46 19.14 -5.11
CA ILE A 180 -13.00 18.56 -3.87
C ILE A 180 -12.51 19.36 -2.66
N GLN A 181 -11.20 19.62 -2.55
CA GLN A 181 -10.64 20.36 -1.41
C GLN A 181 -11.10 21.83 -1.36
N GLN A 182 -11.47 22.41 -2.50
CA GLN A 182 -12.06 23.75 -2.59
C GLN A 182 -13.57 23.76 -2.30
N GLY A 183 -14.21 22.61 -2.05
CA GLY A 183 -15.66 22.51 -1.86
C GLY A 183 -16.48 22.70 -3.15
N LYS A 184 -15.85 22.62 -4.33
CA LYS A 184 -16.51 22.79 -5.65
C LYS A 184 -17.14 21.51 -6.19
N VAL A 185 -17.09 20.42 -5.43
CA VAL A 185 -17.73 19.15 -5.75
C VAL A 185 -18.67 18.87 -4.59
N ASP A 186 -19.96 18.82 -4.89
CA ASP A 186 -20.95 18.42 -3.89
C ASP A 186 -20.89 16.91 -3.67
N LEU A 187 -20.63 16.52 -2.43
CA LEU A 187 -20.56 15.13 -1.98
C LEU A 187 -21.61 14.85 -0.88
N ALA A 188 -22.56 15.77 -0.66
CA ALA A 188 -23.67 15.57 0.29
C ALA A 188 -24.53 14.36 -0.10
N TRP A 189 -24.71 14.13 -1.41
CA TRP A 189 -25.40 12.94 -1.93
C TRP A 189 -24.76 11.64 -1.44
N LEU A 190 -23.42 11.58 -1.33
CA LEU A 190 -22.72 10.39 -0.87
C LEU A 190 -23.01 10.11 0.60
N GLN A 191 -22.99 11.15 1.42
CA GLN A 191 -23.38 11.04 2.82
C GLN A 191 -24.83 10.59 2.97
N TYR A 192 -25.74 11.16 2.19
CA TYR A 192 -27.16 10.79 2.17
C TYR A 192 -27.38 9.31 1.81
N ILE A 193 -26.68 8.80 0.79
CA ILE A 193 -26.73 7.38 0.43
C ILE A 193 -26.16 6.53 1.56
N MET A 194 -24.97 6.87 2.07
CA MET A 194 -24.25 6.06 3.05
C MET A 194 -24.93 5.99 4.42
N ASP A 195 -25.76 6.98 4.79
CA ASP A 195 -26.47 7.00 6.07
C ASP A 195 -27.53 5.88 6.18
N ARG A 196 -28.07 5.43 5.03
CA ARG A 196 -28.97 4.27 4.94
C ARG A 196 -28.29 3.00 5.49
N LYS A 197 -29.08 2.04 5.98
CA LYS A 197 -28.58 0.82 6.66
C LYS A 197 -27.46 0.09 5.89
N PHE A 198 -27.63 -0.09 4.58
CA PHE A 198 -26.67 -0.74 3.69
C PHE A 198 -25.97 0.23 2.73
N GLY A 199 -26.14 1.54 2.94
CA GLY A 199 -25.67 2.58 2.02
C GLY A 199 -24.14 2.63 1.84
N VAL A 200 -23.39 2.19 2.85
CA VAL A 200 -21.92 2.09 2.80
C VAL A 200 -21.42 1.18 1.67
N PHE A 201 -22.24 0.21 1.26
CA PHE A 201 -21.92 -0.70 0.16
C PHE A 201 -22.05 -0.07 -1.23
N ALA A 202 -22.56 1.16 -1.35
CA ALA A 202 -22.51 1.91 -2.60
C ALA A 202 -21.05 2.13 -3.08
N LEU A 203 -20.08 2.14 -2.16
CA LEU A 203 -18.66 2.22 -2.47
C LEU A 203 -18.09 0.95 -3.13
N ILE A 204 -18.83 -0.17 -3.14
CA ILE A 204 -18.45 -1.38 -3.89
C ILE A 204 -18.60 -1.14 -5.39
N LEU A 205 -19.60 -0.37 -5.80
CA LEU A 205 -20.03 -0.29 -7.19
C LEU A 205 -18.90 0.12 -8.15
N PRO A 206 -18.08 1.17 -7.90
CA PRO A 206 -17.00 1.53 -8.82
C PRO A 206 -15.91 0.44 -8.94
N LEU A 207 -15.53 -0.19 -7.82
CA LEU A 207 -14.53 -1.27 -7.84
C LEU A 207 -15.05 -2.50 -8.58
N PHE A 208 -16.31 -2.84 -8.33
CA PHE A 208 -17.00 -3.92 -9.03
C PHE A 208 -17.05 -3.68 -10.53
N LEU A 209 -17.46 -2.48 -10.97
CA LEU A 209 -17.56 -2.14 -12.39
C LEU A 209 -16.18 -2.17 -13.07
N PHE A 210 -15.15 -1.57 -12.46
CA PHE A 210 -13.80 -1.63 -13.05
C PHE A 210 -13.27 -3.06 -13.11
N ARG A 211 -13.50 -3.89 -12.09
CA ARG A 211 -13.09 -5.29 -12.14
C ARG A 211 -13.86 -6.07 -13.20
N LEU A 212 -15.18 -5.94 -13.24
CA LEU A 212 -16.05 -6.64 -14.19
C LEU A 212 -15.66 -6.32 -15.64
N LEU A 213 -15.49 -5.03 -15.94
CA LEU A 213 -15.28 -4.54 -17.30
C LEU A 213 -13.82 -4.63 -17.75
N LEU A 214 -12.85 -4.42 -16.86
CA LEU A 214 -11.46 -4.22 -17.28
C LEU A 214 -10.56 -5.41 -17.02
N LYS A 215 -10.82 -6.26 -16.01
CA LYS A 215 -9.93 -7.40 -15.74
C LYS A 215 -9.87 -8.44 -16.88
N PRO A 216 -10.95 -8.72 -17.63
CA PRO A 216 -10.85 -9.59 -18.80
C PRO A 216 -10.01 -9.03 -19.95
N VAL A 217 -9.81 -7.71 -19.99
CA VAL A 217 -9.02 -7.01 -21.03
C VAL A 217 -7.58 -6.76 -20.58
N PHE A 218 -7.41 -6.31 -19.34
CA PHE A 218 -6.14 -6.02 -18.69
C PHE A 218 -5.97 -6.98 -17.51
N SER A 219 -5.71 -8.25 -17.82
CA SER A 219 -5.65 -9.33 -16.82
C SER A 219 -4.39 -9.29 -15.95
N ALA A 220 -3.28 -8.83 -16.52
CA ALA A 220 -1.99 -8.75 -15.86
C ALA A 220 -2.05 -7.95 -14.55
N TYR A 221 -1.33 -8.45 -13.54
CA TYR A 221 -1.19 -7.75 -12.27
C TYR A 221 -0.42 -6.45 -12.48
N THR A 222 -0.86 -5.36 -11.85
CA THR A 222 -0.31 -4.00 -12.02
C THR A 222 -0.50 -3.41 -13.41
N ASP A 223 -1.58 -3.78 -14.11
CA ASP A 223 -2.01 -3.10 -15.33
C ASP A 223 -3.16 -2.10 -15.08
N TRP A 224 -3.73 -1.54 -16.15
CA TRP A 224 -4.78 -0.52 -16.10
C TRP A 224 -6.02 -0.90 -15.30
N ALA A 225 -6.44 -2.17 -15.30
CA ALA A 225 -7.56 -2.62 -14.47
C ALA A 225 -7.25 -2.43 -12.98
N ASP A 226 -6.08 -2.90 -12.51
CA ASP A 226 -5.66 -2.74 -11.12
C ASP A 226 -5.48 -1.27 -10.76
N PHE A 227 -4.93 -0.47 -11.68
CA PHE A 227 -4.78 0.97 -11.47
C PHE A 227 -6.13 1.65 -11.19
N LEU A 228 -7.16 1.40 -12.01
CA LEU A 228 -8.47 2.02 -11.81
C LEU A 228 -9.21 1.47 -10.59
N ILE A 229 -9.07 0.17 -10.30
CA ILE A 229 -9.61 -0.45 -9.09
C ILE A 229 -8.98 0.17 -7.82
N TYR A 230 -7.66 0.38 -7.79
CA TYR A 230 -6.96 0.98 -6.66
C TYR A 230 -7.09 2.51 -6.58
N LEU A 231 -7.40 3.17 -7.70
CA LEU A 231 -7.74 4.60 -7.71
C LEU A 231 -9.00 4.87 -6.88
N CYS A 232 -9.97 3.95 -6.85
CA CYS A 232 -11.20 4.10 -6.06
C CYS A 232 -10.94 4.27 -4.55
N PRO A 233 -10.29 3.34 -3.81
CA PRO A 233 -10.01 3.52 -2.39
C PRO A 233 -9.10 4.74 -2.13
N PHE A 234 -8.18 5.07 -3.04
CA PHE A 234 -7.40 6.31 -2.95
C PHE A 234 -8.31 7.55 -2.95
N LEU A 235 -9.28 7.64 -3.86
CA LEU A 235 -10.25 8.74 -3.89
C LEU A 235 -11.15 8.71 -2.65
N TYR A 236 -11.58 7.55 -2.17
CA TYR A 236 -12.40 7.42 -0.96
C TYR A 236 -11.67 7.97 0.26
N GLY A 237 -10.40 7.60 0.45
CA GLY A 237 -9.58 8.13 1.53
C GLY A 237 -9.42 9.64 1.47
N PHE A 238 -9.30 10.21 0.28
CA PHE A 238 -9.24 11.67 0.10
C PHE A 238 -10.58 12.35 0.43
N VAL A 239 -11.70 11.80 -0.03
CA VAL A 239 -13.06 12.32 0.21
C VAL A 239 -13.44 12.27 1.69
N PHE A 240 -13.09 11.18 2.38
CA PHE A 240 -13.37 11.01 3.81
C PHE A 240 -12.73 12.09 4.68
N MET A 241 -11.58 12.62 4.25
CA MET A 241 -10.93 13.74 4.93
C MET A 241 -11.67 15.06 4.79
N GLN A 242 -12.44 15.22 3.71
CA GLN A 242 -13.22 16.44 3.44
C GLN A 242 -14.54 16.45 4.22
N HIS A 243 -15.16 15.28 4.44
CA HIS A 243 -16.48 15.14 5.04
C HIS A 243 -16.46 14.30 6.32
N PRO A 244 -16.30 14.93 7.51
CA PRO A 244 -16.26 14.21 8.79
C PRO A 244 -17.49 13.34 9.07
N GLY A 245 -18.66 13.72 8.53
CA GLY A 245 -19.89 12.93 8.66
C GLY A 245 -19.79 11.51 8.08
N LEU A 246 -18.98 11.30 7.03
CA LEU A 246 -18.75 9.96 6.47
C LEU A 246 -18.05 9.04 7.47
N LEU A 247 -17.10 9.58 8.25
CA LEU A 247 -16.39 8.81 9.28
C LEU A 247 -17.36 8.34 10.38
N GLU A 248 -18.26 9.22 10.83
CA GLU A 248 -19.25 8.86 11.84
C GLU A 248 -20.22 7.76 11.36
N ILE A 249 -20.60 7.78 10.08
CA ILE A 249 -21.37 6.68 9.47
C ILE A 249 -20.57 5.37 9.54
N ILE A 250 -19.29 5.37 9.14
CA ILE A 250 -18.46 4.16 9.18
C ILE A 250 -18.24 3.64 10.60
N LYS A 251 -18.08 4.52 11.60
CA LYS A 251 -18.00 4.13 13.02
C LYS A 251 -19.28 3.43 13.48
N LYS A 252 -20.46 3.90 13.05
CA LYS A 252 -21.76 3.26 13.34
C LYS A 252 -21.94 1.93 12.60
N ARG A 253 -21.40 1.79 11.39
CA ARG A 253 -21.53 0.60 10.53
C ARG A 253 -20.37 -0.39 10.64
N THR A 254 -19.42 -0.19 11.56
CA THR A 254 -18.19 -1.00 11.69
C THR A 254 -18.48 -2.50 11.75
N TRP A 255 -19.42 -2.94 12.59
CA TRP A 255 -19.72 -4.37 12.74
C TRP A 255 -20.48 -4.97 11.55
N LEU A 256 -21.29 -4.16 10.84
CA LEU A 256 -21.90 -4.58 9.58
C LEU A 256 -20.82 -4.86 8.52
N LEU A 257 -19.80 -3.99 8.46
CA LEU A 257 -18.66 -4.15 7.56
C LEU A 257 -17.80 -5.35 7.94
N LEU A 258 -17.62 -5.64 9.24
CA LEU A 258 -16.97 -6.88 9.69
C LEU A 258 -17.72 -8.10 9.19
N ASN A 259 -19.04 -8.18 9.42
CA ASN A 259 -19.85 -9.33 9.02
C ASN A 259 -19.80 -9.53 7.51
N ALA A 260 -19.93 -8.46 6.72
CA ALA A 260 -19.81 -8.55 5.27
C ALA A 260 -18.42 -9.00 4.83
N GLY A 261 -17.35 -8.48 5.44
CA GLY A 261 -15.97 -8.88 5.16
C GLY A 261 -15.70 -10.35 5.49
N VAL A 262 -16.16 -10.82 6.65
CA VAL A 262 -16.01 -12.22 7.10
C VAL A 262 -16.79 -13.16 6.20
N VAL A 263 -18.08 -12.91 5.99
CA VAL A 263 -18.93 -13.78 5.16
C VAL A 263 -18.36 -13.85 3.73
N SER A 264 -18.05 -12.71 3.11
CA SER A 264 -17.50 -12.70 1.74
C SER A 264 -16.14 -13.38 1.64
N SER A 265 -15.27 -13.24 2.64
CA SER A 265 -13.95 -13.90 2.65
C SER A 265 -14.07 -15.41 2.84
N ILE A 266 -14.95 -15.87 3.75
CA ILE A 266 -15.22 -17.30 3.95
C ILE A 266 -15.83 -17.90 2.68
N THR A 267 -16.80 -17.22 2.05
CA THR A 267 -17.38 -17.67 0.78
C THR A 267 -16.29 -17.80 -0.29
N PHE A 268 -15.39 -16.82 -0.42
CA PHE A 268 -14.32 -16.89 -1.42
C PHE A 268 -13.34 -18.03 -1.16
N LEU A 269 -12.89 -18.18 0.09
CA LEU A 269 -11.99 -19.26 0.51
C LEU A 269 -12.63 -20.63 0.31
N TYR A 270 -13.92 -20.77 0.64
CA TYR A 270 -14.67 -21.99 0.42
C TYR A 270 -14.75 -22.35 -1.07
N LEU A 271 -15.05 -21.36 -1.93
CA LEU A 271 -15.09 -21.57 -3.39
C LEU A 271 -13.72 -21.98 -3.93
N VAL A 272 -12.64 -21.30 -3.53
CA VAL A 272 -11.28 -21.65 -3.92
C VAL A 272 -10.90 -23.06 -3.45
N ALA A 273 -11.35 -23.47 -2.26
CA ALA A 273 -11.10 -24.83 -1.74
C ALA A 273 -11.82 -25.93 -2.53
N GLN A 274 -12.83 -25.61 -3.36
CA GLN A 274 -13.49 -26.61 -4.23
C GLN A 274 -12.64 -26.96 -5.47
N GLY A 275 -11.58 -26.21 -5.75
CA GLY A 275 -10.61 -26.53 -6.79
C GLY A 275 -10.01 -25.30 -7.48
N ASP A 276 -8.91 -25.54 -8.20
CA ASP A 276 -8.07 -24.48 -8.76
C ASP A 276 -8.76 -23.62 -9.83
N HIS A 277 -9.83 -24.13 -10.45
CA HIS A 277 -10.60 -23.42 -11.47
C HIS A 277 -11.14 -22.07 -10.97
N ILE A 278 -11.49 -21.94 -9.67
CA ILE A 278 -11.93 -20.67 -9.10
C ILE A 278 -10.77 -19.68 -8.99
N MET A 279 -9.59 -20.14 -8.56
CA MET A 279 -8.40 -19.30 -8.48
C MET A 279 -7.94 -18.87 -9.87
N LEU A 280 -7.92 -19.80 -10.83
CA LEU A 280 -7.60 -19.51 -12.22
C LEU A 280 -8.58 -18.51 -12.84
N ALA A 281 -9.89 -18.68 -12.64
CA ALA A 281 -10.89 -17.71 -13.09
C ALA A 281 -10.76 -16.34 -12.42
N TYR A 282 -10.23 -16.29 -11.18
CA TYR A 282 -9.97 -15.03 -10.49
C TYR A 282 -8.73 -14.31 -11.03
N LEU A 283 -7.66 -15.05 -11.35
CA LEU A 283 -6.37 -14.53 -11.84
C LEU A 283 -6.40 -14.21 -13.34
N PHE A 284 -7.06 -15.05 -14.13
CA PHE A 284 -7.20 -14.94 -15.58
C PHE A 284 -8.69 -14.88 -15.97
N PRO A 285 -9.39 -13.81 -15.60
CA PRO A 285 -10.83 -13.72 -15.82
C PRO A 285 -11.20 -13.56 -17.29
N SER A 286 -12.32 -14.17 -17.67
CA SER A 286 -13.00 -13.96 -18.95
C SER A 286 -14.43 -13.44 -18.70
N TYR A 287 -15.05 -12.82 -19.70
CA TYR A 287 -16.43 -12.36 -19.59
C TYR A 287 -17.38 -13.54 -19.39
N SER A 288 -17.85 -13.73 -18.15
CA SER A 288 -18.66 -14.88 -17.74
C SER A 288 -19.50 -14.54 -16.49
N LEU A 289 -20.53 -15.35 -16.22
CA LEU A 289 -21.31 -15.26 -14.97
C LEU A 289 -20.44 -15.54 -13.74
N LEU A 290 -19.45 -16.42 -13.87
CA LEU A 290 -18.49 -16.68 -12.80
C LEU A 290 -17.68 -15.42 -12.47
N HIS A 291 -17.15 -14.73 -13.49
CA HIS A 291 -16.43 -13.47 -13.31
C HIS A 291 -17.29 -12.37 -12.69
N LEU A 292 -18.59 -12.31 -13.04
CA LEU A 292 -19.54 -11.42 -12.38
C LEU A 292 -19.60 -11.70 -10.87
N GLY A 293 -19.82 -12.95 -10.47
CA GLY A 293 -19.87 -13.37 -9.07
C GLY A 293 -18.57 -13.10 -8.31
N LEU A 294 -17.43 -13.46 -8.90
CA LEU A 294 -16.10 -13.20 -8.33
C LEU A 294 -15.80 -11.70 -8.24
N SER A 295 -16.29 -10.89 -9.17
CA SER A 295 -16.11 -9.44 -9.14
C SER A 295 -16.89 -8.79 -8.00
N VAL A 296 -18.15 -9.22 -7.76
CA VAL A 296 -18.94 -8.78 -6.61
C VAL A 296 -18.23 -9.17 -5.31
N LEU A 297 -17.76 -10.41 -5.23
CA LEU A 297 -17.12 -10.93 -4.03
C LEU A 297 -15.82 -10.18 -3.71
N ALA A 298 -14.94 -9.99 -4.70
CA ALA A 298 -13.68 -9.26 -4.55
C ALA A 298 -13.90 -7.79 -4.14
N ALA A 299 -14.86 -7.10 -4.76
CA ALA A 299 -15.20 -5.73 -4.42
C ALA A 299 -15.83 -5.62 -3.01
N THR A 300 -16.62 -6.62 -2.61
CA THR A 300 -17.19 -6.70 -1.26
C THR A 300 -16.11 -6.92 -0.20
N ILE A 301 -15.20 -7.89 -0.40
CA ILE A 301 -14.07 -8.17 0.51
C ILE A 301 -13.24 -6.90 0.70
N SER A 302 -12.81 -6.28 -0.41
CA SER A 302 -11.92 -5.12 -0.37
C SER A 302 -12.55 -3.94 0.38
N VAL A 303 -13.76 -3.50 0.00
CA VAL A 303 -14.42 -2.36 0.65
C VAL A 303 -14.78 -2.65 2.10
N SER A 304 -15.29 -3.84 2.40
CA SER A 304 -15.73 -4.20 3.75
C SER A 304 -14.58 -4.19 4.75
N TRP A 305 -13.46 -4.83 4.42
CA TRP A 305 -12.28 -4.84 5.30
C TRP A 305 -11.64 -3.46 5.45
N VAL A 306 -11.49 -2.70 4.36
CA VAL A 306 -10.93 -1.34 4.42
C VAL A 306 -11.76 -0.45 5.34
N LEU A 307 -13.08 -0.41 5.14
CA LEU A 307 -13.96 0.44 5.94
C LEU A 307 -14.12 -0.10 7.37
N PHE A 308 -14.09 -1.42 7.59
CA PHE A 308 -14.05 -2.01 8.92
C PHE A 308 -12.84 -1.51 9.71
N PHE A 309 -11.62 -1.61 9.15
CA PHE A 309 -10.42 -1.15 9.86
C PHE A 309 -10.42 0.37 10.07
N VAL A 310 -10.92 1.16 9.11
CA VAL A 310 -11.10 2.61 9.29
C VAL A 310 -12.03 2.90 10.46
N GLY A 311 -13.20 2.24 10.51
CA GLY A 311 -14.19 2.42 11.58
C GLY A 311 -13.66 1.94 12.94
N LEU A 312 -13.02 0.78 12.98
CA LEU A 312 -12.42 0.22 14.18
C LEU A 312 -11.35 1.15 14.75
N PHE A 313 -10.37 1.55 13.93
CA PHE A 313 -9.26 2.40 14.37
C PHE A 313 -9.76 3.78 14.81
N ALA A 314 -10.72 4.37 14.10
CA ALA A 314 -11.32 5.63 14.51
C ALA A 314 -12.11 5.56 15.83
N ARG A 315 -12.53 4.36 16.26
CA ARG A 315 -13.21 4.14 17.55
C ARG A 315 -12.24 3.84 18.68
N THR A 316 -11.17 3.09 18.42
CA THR A 316 -10.33 2.48 19.47
C THR A 316 -8.89 2.98 19.50
N LEU A 317 -8.37 3.51 18.38
CA LEU A 317 -6.96 3.88 18.22
C LEU A 317 -6.80 5.36 17.85
N ASP A 318 -7.62 6.27 18.37
CA ASP A 318 -7.45 7.72 18.16
C ASP A 318 -6.71 8.41 19.32
N PHE A 319 -5.55 7.87 19.71
CA PHE A 319 -4.73 8.39 20.79
C PHE A 319 -3.25 8.52 20.40
N ASN A 320 -2.55 9.42 21.10
CA ASN A 320 -1.12 9.62 20.94
C ASN A 320 -0.30 8.55 21.68
N HIS A 321 0.80 8.11 21.10
CA HIS A 321 1.75 7.20 21.75
C HIS A 321 3.18 7.55 21.33
N ARG A 322 4.15 7.37 22.25
CA ARG A 322 5.57 7.72 22.05
C ARG A 322 6.19 7.07 20.79
N LEU A 323 5.73 5.88 20.43
CA LEU A 323 6.23 5.15 19.25
C LEU A 323 5.52 5.49 17.94
N LEU A 324 4.34 6.14 17.99
CA LEU A 324 3.51 6.35 16.80
C LEU A 324 4.17 7.27 15.78
N VAL A 325 4.78 8.36 16.25
CA VAL A 325 5.44 9.34 15.39
C VAL A 325 6.71 8.76 14.77
N PRO A 326 7.64 8.15 15.54
CA PRO A 326 8.77 7.44 14.97
C PRO A 326 8.36 6.37 13.95
N ALA A 327 7.38 5.54 14.28
CA ALA A 327 6.90 4.48 13.40
C ALA A 327 6.37 5.04 12.07
N ASN A 328 5.55 6.10 12.10
CA ASN A 328 5.04 6.71 10.88
C ASN A 328 6.13 7.31 9.98
N ILE A 329 7.19 7.87 10.57
CA ILE A 329 8.32 8.41 9.80
C ILE A 329 9.11 7.27 9.15
N SER A 330 9.25 6.12 9.81
CA SER A 330 10.03 4.99 9.31
C SER A 330 9.30 4.13 8.27
N ILE A 331 7.98 4.29 8.08
CA ILE A 331 7.19 3.49 7.14
C ILE A 331 7.82 3.45 5.74
N LEU A 332 8.11 4.61 5.14
CA LEU A 332 8.59 4.66 3.76
C LEU A 332 9.98 4.00 3.60
N PRO A 333 10.99 4.32 4.43
CA PRO A 333 12.27 3.62 4.39
C PRO A 333 12.17 2.11 4.59
N ILE A 334 11.39 1.66 5.59
CA ILE A 334 11.21 0.23 5.87
C ILE A 334 10.47 -0.43 4.70
N TYR A 335 9.45 0.21 4.14
CA TYR A 335 8.76 -0.27 2.95
C TYR A 335 9.70 -0.37 1.74
N VAL A 336 10.68 0.51 1.57
CA VAL A 336 11.65 0.36 0.48
C VAL A 336 12.59 -0.84 0.71
N LEU A 337 12.94 -1.14 1.96
CA LEU A 337 13.93 -2.18 2.30
C LEU A 337 13.34 -3.59 2.46
N HIS A 338 12.11 -3.68 2.96
CA HIS A 338 11.62 -4.90 3.62
C HIS A 338 11.70 -6.16 2.76
N GLN A 339 11.19 -6.12 1.52
CA GLN A 339 11.10 -7.32 0.69
C GLN A 339 12.50 -7.84 0.34
N THR A 340 13.43 -6.95 0.01
CA THR A 340 14.81 -7.33 -0.28
C THR A 340 15.45 -8.00 0.91
N LEU A 341 15.31 -7.44 2.11
CA LEU A 341 15.86 -8.06 3.32
C LEU A 341 15.20 -9.41 3.62
N ILE A 342 13.88 -9.51 3.45
CA ILE A 342 13.13 -10.76 3.60
C ILE A 342 13.68 -11.83 2.65
N ILE A 343 13.95 -11.50 1.38
CA ILE A 343 14.45 -12.46 0.39
C ILE A 343 15.91 -12.83 0.66
N VAL A 344 16.77 -11.85 0.96
CA VAL A 344 18.19 -12.08 1.24
C VAL A 344 18.37 -12.98 2.47
N PHE A 345 17.72 -12.66 3.59
CA PHE A 345 17.76 -13.54 4.77
C PHE A 345 16.99 -14.83 4.53
N GLY A 346 15.85 -14.74 3.87
CA GLY A 346 15.00 -15.88 3.53
C GLY A 346 15.76 -16.96 2.78
N TYR A 347 16.59 -16.59 1.81
CA TYR A 347 17.37 -17.54 0.99
C TYR A 347 18.22 -18.48 1.86
N TYR A 348 18.90 -17.93 2.87
CA TYR A 348 19.70 -18.74 3.81
C TYR A 348 18.84 -19.48 4.85
N ILE A 349 17.66 -18.98 5.17
CA ILE A 349 16.78 -19.59 6.18
C ILE A 349 16.00 -20.77 5.61
N VAL A 350 15.56 -20.69 4.34
CA VAL A 350 14.72 -21.75 3.73
C VAL A 350 15.46 -23.08 3.57
N ILE A 351 16.79 -23.06 3.48
CA ILE A 351 17.62 -24.28 3.37
C ILE A 351 17.89 -24.96 4.72
N LEU A 352 17.57 -24.32 5.85
CA LEU A 352 17.83 -24.91 7.16
C LEU A 352 17.00 -26.18 7.39
N PRO A 353 17.52 -27.21 8.07
CA PRO A 353 16.75 -28.43 8.39
C PRO A 353 15.82 -28.18 9.60
N MET A 354 14.83 -27.29 9.43
CA MET A 354 13.90 -26.85 10.46
C MET A 354 12.47 -26.81 9.93
N ASN A 355 11.49 -26.92 10.84
CA ASN A 355 10.08 -26.76 10.51
C ASN A 355 9.80 -25.36 9.91
N LEU A 356 8.90 -25.32 8.91
CA LEU A 356 8.58 -24.11 8.15
C LEU A 356 8.03 -22.94 8.98
N TYR A 357 7.33 -23.19 10.09
CA TYR A 357 6.82 -22.12 10.97
C TYR A 357 7.96 -21.45 11.74
N LEU A 358 8.97 -22.20 12.17
CA LEU A 358 10.17 -21.63 12.80
C LEU A 358 10.98 -20.81 11.78
N LYS A 359 11.10 -21.31 10.54
CA LYS A 359 11.72 -20.55 9.44
C LYS A 359 11.00 -19.23 9.18
N PHE A 360 9.66 -19.24 9.14
CA PHE A 360 8.87 -18.00 9.04
C PHE A 360 9.19 -17.01 10.16
N LEU A 361 9.21 -17.47 11.41
CA LEU A 361 9.57 -16.62 12.54
C LEU A 361 10.99 -16.08 12.39
N LEU A 362 11.96 -16.91 12.00
CA LEU A 362 13.34 -16.47 11.75
C LEU A 362 13.42 -15.40 10.66
N VAL A 363 12.67 -15.53 9.56
CA VAL A 363 12.61 -14.49 8.51
C VAL A 363 12.11 -13.17 9.09
N VAL A 364 11.01 -13.19 9.86
CA VAL A 364 10.47 -11.97 10.49
C VAL A 364 11.47 -11.36 11.47
N PHE A 365 12.04 -12.18 12.36
CA PHE A 365 12.94 -11.74 13.43
C PHE A 365 14.37 -11.45 12.98
N THR A 366 14.72 -11.70 11.73
CA THR A 366 15.99 -11.25 11.12
C THR A 366 15.76 -10.00 10.27
N ALA A 367 14.78 -10.03 9.36
CA ALA A 367 14.53 -8.93 8.43
C ALA A 367 13.99 -7.66 9.11
N LEU A 368 13.16 -7.78 10.17
CA LEU A 368 12.61 -6.61 10.85
C LEU A 368 13.69 -5.84 11.64
N PRO A 369 14.51 -6.48 12.52
CA PRO A 369 15.62 -5.78 13.15
C PRO A 369 16.61 -5.21 12.15
N ALA A 370 16.95 -5.93 11.07
CA ALA A 370 17.82 -5.40 10.02
C ALA A 370 17.24 -4.15 9.36
N SER A 371 15.93 -4.15 9.05
CA SER A 371 15.23 -2.98 8.50
C SER A 371 15.29 -1.79 9.46
N LEU A 372 15.11 -2.03 10.76
CA LEU A 372 15.19 -0.99 11.79
C LEU A 372 16.61 -0.44 11.94
N LEU A 373 17.63 -1.29 11.96
CA LEU A 373 19.04 -0.89 12.02
C LEU A 373 19.44 -0.05 10.80
N LEU A 374 19.08 -0.50 9.59
CA LEU A 374 19.32 0.26 8.37
C LEU A 374 18.55 1.57 8.36
N TYR A 375 17.32 1.61 8.89
CA TYR A 375 16.61 2.88 9.09
C TYR A 375 17.37 3.85 9.99
N HIS A 376 18.05 3.37 11.04
CA HIS A 376 18.90 4.22 11.90
C HIS A 376 20.08 4.81 11.13
N VAL A 377 20.67 4.06 10.20
CA VAL A 377 21.70 4.59 9.29
C VAL A 377 21.09 5.60 8.31
N ILE A 378 19.97 5.28 7.69
CA ILE A 378 19.27 6.13 6.71
C ILE A 378 18.94 7.50 7.27
N ARG A 379 18.54 7.58 8.55
CA ARG A 379 18.16 8.86 9.16
C ARG A 379 19.34 9.79 9.49
N THR A 380 20.59 9.34 9.40
CA THR A 380 21.79 10.11 9.80
C THR A 380 22.19 11.20 8.80
N ASN A 381 22.14 10.93 7.49
CA ASN A 381 22.63 11.84 6.46
C ASN A 381 21.51 12.29 5.50
N ASN A 382 21.50 13.58 5.16
CA ASN A 382 20.53 14.18 4.23
C ASN A 382 20.50 13.53 2.83
N LEU A 383 21.61 13.00 2.32
CA LEU A 383 21.64 12.30 1.03
C LEU A 383 20.83 11.00 1.10
N ILE A 384 21.12 10.14 2.09
CA ILE A 384 20.41 8.86 2.26
C ILE A 384 18.94 9.11 2.60
N ARG A 385 18.66 10.10 3.46
CA ARG A 385 17.28 10.56 3.72
C ARG A 385 16.55 10.91 2.43
N PHE A 386 17.20 11.64 1.52
CA PHE A 386 16.60 12.01 0.24
C PHE A 386 16.33 10.79 -0.65
N LEU A 387 17.28 9.86 -0.75
CA LEU A 387 17.12 8.61 -1.50
C LEU A 387 15.93 7.76 -0.99
N PHE A 388 15.67 7.78 0.31
CA PHE A 388 14.52 7.09 0.94
C PHE A 388 13.27 7.98 1.12
N GLY A 389 13.23 9.16 0.49
CA GLY A 389 12.03 10.03 0.49
C GLY A 389 11.71 10.68 1.83
N LEU A 390 12.69 10.71 2.76
CA LEU A 390 12.59 11.41 4.03
C LEU A 390 12.87 12.91 3.88
N LYS A 391 12.28 13.70 4.77
CA LYS A 391 12.55 15.15 4.85
C LYS A 391 14.00 15.40 5.28
N ARG A 392 14.61 16.49 4.80
CA ARG A 392 15.92 16.97 5.27
C ARG A 392 15.91 17.19 6.79
N LEU A 393 17.04 16.95 7.45
CA LEU A 393 17.22 17.37 8.84
C LEU A 393 17.03 18.88 8.94
N SER A 394 16.26 19.32 9.93
CA SER A 394 16.19 20.74 10.29
C SER A 394 17.60 21.19 10.67
N ARG A 395 18.14 22.21 10.00
CA ARG A 395 19.27 22.95 10.58
C ARG A 395 18.68 23.65 11.80
N SER A 396 19.16 23.34 13.01
CA SER A 396 18.88 24.21 14.16
C SER A 396 19.23 25.64 13.76
N PRO A 397 18.45 26.66 14.15
CA PRO A 397 18.90 28.04 14.02
C PRO A 397 20.28 28.09 14.67
N LYS A 398 21.30 28.57 13.96
CA LYS A 398 22.52 28.99 14.64
C LYS A 398 22.06 29.99 15.69
N GLU A 399 22.29 29.70 16.97
CA GLU A 399 22.28 30.75 17.98
C GLU A 399 23.24 31.81 17.46
N ASN A 400 22.69 32.96 17.06
CA ASN A 400 23.48 34.15 16.84
C ASN A 400 24.02 34.52 18.22
N THR A 401 25.23 34.04 18.51
CA THR A 401 26.09 34.59 19.54
C THR A 401 26.43 36.00 19.08
N VAL A 402 25.76 36.98 19.70
CA VAL A 402 26.15 38.40 19.68
C VAL A 402 27.30 38.57 20.66
#